data_AF-A0A950UF70-F1
#
_entry.id   AF-A0A950UF70-F1
#
_cell.length_a   1.000
_cell.length_b   1.000
_cell.length_c   1.000
_cell.angle_alpha   90.00
_cell.angle_beta   90.00
_cell.angle_gamma   90.00
#
_symmetry.space_group_name_H-M   'P 1'
#
loop_
_entity.id
_entity.type
_entity.pdbx_description
1 polymer ?
#
loop_
_entity_poly.entity_id
_entity_poly.type
_entity_poly.pdbx_seq_one_letter_code
_entity_poly.pdbx_strand_id
1 'polypeptide(L)'
;YAAAFGEQGLVLSPGDGLHLPYWLFNYEEIVEIVLGADRQPEQAKILGDAILAAKQSYFAKSGLDKAGTVDTPVPYRISDVLRHLDSAMGALDRPENVGAYQGLQQRLQALQADARYAFVFGQRLTVRDELSAIISQLLRIPVDGKPITILDVSGIPSEVLNVVVSVLCRLTFDFALWSEHPVPVTIVCEEAHRYAPRDTGLGFEPAKRALSRIAKEGRKYGVSLCVVTQRPSDLAPGLLSECNTIFALRMTNHDDQEIIRGAVPEASHGLMNFLPALRNGEAIAAGEGVSMPMRVCFDMLPDDRRPRSATASFTSSWSEEPQGTQVERAVERWRRGVRNAA
;
A
#
# COMPACT_ATOMS: atom_id res chain seq x y z
N TYR A 1 -1.37 12.85 8.78
CA TYR A 1 -2.83 12.80 9.00
C TYR A 1 -3.28 12.62 10.46
N ALA A 2 -2.44 12.10 11.37
CA ALA A 2 -2.81 11.86 12.77
C ALA A 2 -3.54 13.02 13.47
N ALA A 3 -3.00 14.24 13.34
CA ALA A 3 -3.57 15.45 13.94
C ALA A 3 -5.00 15.76 13.48
N ALA A 4 -5.37 15.38 12.25
CA ALA A 4 -6.69 15.68 11.68
C ALA A 4 -7.80 14.85 12.32
N PHE A 5 -7.49 13.66 12.81
CA PHE A 5 -8.47 12.71 13.34
C PHE A 5 -8.40 12.55 14.87
N GLY A 6 -7.39 13.13 15.52
CA GLY A 6 -7.25 13.14 16.98
C GLY A 6 -7.38 11.74 17.58
N GLU A 7 -8.19 11.60 18.62
CA GLU A 7 -8.43 10.31 19.29
C GLU A 7 -9.18 9.28 18.44
N GLN A 8 -9.78 9.67 17.31
CA GLN A 8 -10.53 8.76 16.45
C GLN A 8 -9.61 7.95 15.49
N GLY A 9 -8.34 8.33 15.40
CA GLY A 9 -7.34 7.69 14.53
C GLY A 9 -6.36 6.79 15.30
N LEU A 10 -6.07 5.61 14.76
CA LEU A 10 -4.89 4.83 15.09
C LEU A 10 -3.85 5.00 13.98
N VAL A 11 -2.64 5.44 14.34
CA VAL A 11 -1.53 5.56 13.38
C VAL A 11 -0.70 4.30 13.46
N LEU A 12 -0.42 3.68 12.31
CA LEU A 12 0.48 2.53 12.18
C LEU A 12 1.60 2.90 11.23
N SER A 13 2.84 2.68 11.65
CA SER A 13 4.05 2.88 10.85
C SER A 13 4.99 1.67 10.99
N PRO A 14 5.95 1.44 10.06
CA PRO A 14 6.87 0.30 10.13
C PRO A 14 7.63 0.15 11.47
N GLY A 15 7.88 1.25 12.16
CA GLY A 15 8.53 1.26 13.48
C GLY A 15 7.56 1.27 14.67
N ASP A 16 6.26 1.46 14.43
CA ASP A 16 5.25 1.60 15.47
C ASP A 16 3.91 1.02 15.01
N GLY A 17 3.60 -0.19 15.48
CA GLY A 17 2.31 -0.83 15.31
C GLY A 17 2.01 -1.46 13.94
N LEU A 18 2.66 -1.07 12.84
CA LEU A 18 2.46 -1.73 11.54
C LEU A 18 3.28 -3.03 11.49
N HIS A 19 2.58 -4.16 11.37
CA HIS A 19 3.20 -5.47 11.19
C HIS A 19 2.45 -6.25 10.11
N LEU A 20 3.13 -6.52 8.99
CA LEU A 20 2.59 -7.23 7.84
C LEU A 20 3.55 -8.39 7.52
N PRO A 21 3.47 -9.50 8.26
CA PRO A 21 4.44 -10.57 8.14
C PRO A 21 4.41 -11.18 6.73
N TYR A 22 5.58 -11.52 6.21
CA TYR A 22 5.77 -12.05 4.84
C TYR A 22 4.84 -13.23 4.47
N TRP A 23 4.34 -13.98 5.45
CA TRP A 23 3.46 -15.12 5.19
C TRP A 23 2.03 -14.74 4.79
N LEU A 24 1.65 -13.47 4.96
CA LEU A 24 0.41 -12.91 4.41
C LEU A 24 0.48 -12.65 2.91
N PHE A 25 1.68 -12.56 2.34
CA PHE A 25 1.91 -12.15 0.96
C PHE A 25 1.61 -13.34 0.04
N ASN A 26 0.92 -13.07 -1.07
CA ASN A 26 0.72 -14.07 -2.11
C ASN A 26 2.02 -14.25 -2.93
N TYR A 27 2.01 -15.18 -3.88
CA TYR A 27 3.16 -15.51 -4.71
C TYR A 27 3.70 -14.30 -5.50
N GLU A 28 2.83 -13.51 -6.14
CA GLU A 28 3.28 -12.35 -6.90
C GLU A 28 3.87 -11.26 -5.99
N GLU A 29 3.26 -11.02 -4.82
CA GLU A 29 3.71 -10.04 -3.83
C GLU A 29 5.05 -10.43 -3.19
N ILE A 30 5.23 -11.71 -2.83
CA ILE A 30 6.50 -12.18 -2.24
C ILE A 30 7.62 -12.27 -3.28
N VAL A 31 7.30 -12.60 -4.53
CA VAL A 31 8.28 -12.56 -5.63
C VAL A 31 8.72 -11.12 -5.87
N GLU A 32 7.81 -10.16 -5.90
CA GLU A 32 8.17 -8.75 -6.11
C GLU A 32 9.06 -8.22 -4.99
N ILE A 33 8.73 -8.48 -3.72
CA ILE A 33 9.54 -7.95 -2.61
C ILE A 33 10.94 -8.61 -2.52
N VAL A 34 11.07 -9.89 -2.92
CA VAL A 34 12.35 -10.62 -2.87
C VAL A 34 13.21 -10.39 -4.12
N LEU A 35 12.58 -10.39 -5.30
CA LEU A 35 13.29 -10.34 -6.58
C LEU A 35 13.26 -8.96 -7.25
N GLY A 36 12.21 -8.16 -7.01
CA GLY A 36 12.03 -6.84 -7.61
C GLY A 36 12.05 -6.86 -9.14
N ALA A 37 12.56 -5.77 -9.72
CA ALA A 37 12.64 -5.60 -11.17
C ALA A 37 13.57 -6.63 -11.86
N ASP A 38 14.58 -7.15 -11.16
CA ASP A 38 15.56 -8.12 -11.68
C ASP A 38 15.03 -9.58 -11.65
N ARG A 39 13.70 -9.76 -11.59
CA ARG A 39 13.08 -11.09 -11.46
C ARG A 39 13.47 -12.02 -12.60
N GLN A 40 14.14 -13.10 -12.26
CA GLN A 40 14.35 -14.23 -13.16
C GLN A 40 13.21 -15.24 -12.96
N PRO A 41 12.55 -15.70 -14.04
CA PRO A 41 11.42 -16.65 -13.93
C PRO A 41 11.79 -17.93 -13.17
N GLU A 42 13.02 -18.40 -13.33
CA GLU A 42 13.53 -19.57 -12.61
C GLU A 42 13.61 -19.33 -11.10
N GLN A 43 14.18 -18.19 -10.68
CA GLN A 43 14.26 -17.83 -9.26
C GLN A 43 12.87 -17.66 -8.64
N ALA A 44 11.92 -17.08 -9.37
CA ALA A 44 10.55 -16.94 -8.90
C ALA A 44 9.91 -18.32 -8.64
N LYS A 45 10.07 -19.27 -9.57
CA LYS A 45 9.57 -20.63 -9.41
C LYS A 45 10.22 -21.34 -8.21
N ILE A 46 11.55 -21.28 -8.10
CA ILE A 46 12.30 -21.88 -6.98
C ILE A 46 11.80 -21.33 -5.64
N LEU A 47 11.60 -20.01 -5.55
CA LEU A 47 11.07 -19.36 -4.35
C LEU A 47 9.66 -19.88 -4.01
N GLY A 48 8.78 -19.97 -5.01
CA GLY A 48 7.43 -20.51 -4.84
C GLY A 48 7.40 -21.94 -4.33
N ASP A 49 8.21 -22.82 -4.91
CA ASP A 49 8.33 -24.23 -4.51
C ASP A 49 8.86 -24.35 -3.07
N ALA A 50 9.86 -23.55 -2.70
CA ALA A 50 10.42 -23.53 -1.34
C ALA A 50 9.43 -23.00 -0.29
N ILE A 51 8.63 -21.97 -0.63
CA ILE A 51 7.57 -21.46 0.25
C ILE A 51 6.46 -22.51 0.41
N LEU A 52 6.03 -23.15 -0.68
CA LEU A 52 5.02 -24.19 -0.61
C LEU A 52 5.47 -25.35 0.28
N ALA A 53 6.72 -25.79 0.13
CA ALA A 53 7.32 -26.81 0.98
C ALA A 53 7.36 -26.39 2.46
N ALA A 54 7.74 -25.14 2.74
CA ALA A 54 7.77 -24.60 4.10
C ALA A 54 6.38 -24.54 4.76
N LYS A 55 5.30 -24.38 3.97
CA LYS A 55 3.91 -24.37 4.46
C LYS A 55 3.33 -25.76 4.73
N GLN A 56 3.91 -26.84 4.19
CA GLN A 56 3.37 -28.21 4.33
C GLN A 56 3.18 -28.65 5.79
N SER A 57 4.11 -28.29 6.67
CA SER A 57 4.00 -28.61 8.10
C SER A 57 2.79 -27.92 8.77
N TYR A 58 2.38 -26.75 8.28
CA TYR A 58 1.17 -26.06 8.75
C TYR A 58 -0.09 -26.72 8.19
N PHE A 59 -0.07 -27.09 6.91
CA PHE A 59 -1.20 -27.73 6.24
C PHE A 59 -1.57 -29.05 6.90
N ALA A 60 -0.58 -29.90 7.19
CA ALA A 60 -0.80 -31.18 7.86
C ALA A 60 -1.42 -31.04 9.25
N LYS A 61 -1.02 -30.00 10.00
CA LYS A 61 -1.57 -29.73 11.34
C LYS A 61 -2.97 -29.15 11.31
N SER A 62 -3.31 -28.42 10.25
CA SER A 62 -4.55 -27.65 10.12
C SER A 62 -5.58 -28.32 9.21
N GLY A 63 -5.29 -29.51 8.68
CA GLY A 63 -6.16 -30.23 7.76
C GLY A 63 -6.28 -29.60 6.36
N LEU A 64 -5.28 -28.82 5.95
CA LEU A 64 -5.27 -28.10 4.66
C LEU A 64 -4.46 -28.83 3.57
N ASP A 65 -4.01 -30.07 3.78
CA ASP A 65 -3.06 -30.77 2.89
C ASP A 65 -3.47 -30.81 1.41
N LYS A 66 -4.78 -30.84 1.13
CA LYS A 66 -5.32 -30.93 -0.24
C LYS A 66 -5.78 -29.59 -0.82
N ALA A 67 -5.83 -28.54 0.00
CA ALA A 67 -6.39 -27.23 -0.38
C ALA A 67 -5.36 -26.10 -0.26
N GLY A 68 -4.31 -26.30 0.55
CA GLY A 68 -3.26 -25.33 0.79
C GLY A 68 -2.43 -25.08 -0.47
N THR A 69 -2.17 -23.81 -0.73
CA THR A 69 -1.38 -23.32 -1.86
C THR A 69 -0.30 -22.37 -1.37
N VAL A 70 0.59 -21.96 -2.28
CA VAL A 70 1.58 -20.90 -2.01
C VAL A 70 0.93 -19.60 -1.57
N ASP A 71 -0.32 -19.32 -1.98
CA ASP A 71 -1.07 -18.10 -1.67
C ASP A 71 -1.90 -18.20 -0.39
N THR A 72 -2.04 -19.38 0.21
CA THR A 72 -2.79 -19.54 1.46
C THR A 72 -2.08 -18.75 2.57
N PRO A 73 -2.73 -17.78 3.25
CA PRO A 73 -2.09 -16.85 4.18
C PRO A 73 -1.85 -17.51 5.54
N VAL A 74 -1.01 -18.55 5.56
CA VAL A 74 -0.66 -19.31 6.76
C VAL A 74 0.81 -19.12 7.14
N PRO A 75 1.15 -19.10 8.44
CA PRO A 75 2.50 -18.88 8.88
C PRO A 75 3.48 -19.99 8.46
N TYR A 76 4.66 -19.58 8.00
CA TYR A 76 5.84 -20.41 7.76
C TYR A 76 7.10 -19.64 8.16
N ARG A 77 8.25 -20.30 8.37
CA ARG A 77 9.50 -19.61 8.74
C ARG A 77 10.40 -19.42 7.54
N ILE A 78 11.06 -18.27 7.41
CA ILE A 78 12.11 -18.08 6.40
C ILE A 78 13.25 -19.09 6.59
N SER A 79 13.56 -19.50 7.82
CA SER A 79 14.54 -20.56 8.09
C SER A 79 14.15 -21.91 7.45
N ASP A 80 12.85 -22.19 7.32
CA ASP A 80 12.37 -23.39 6.64
C ASP A 80 12.56 -23.27 5.13
N VAL A 81 12.25 -22.10 4.56
CA VAL A 81 12.52 -21.78 3.14
C VAL A 81 14.01 -21.93 2.83
N LEU A 82 14.88 -21.31 3.62
CA LEU A 82 16.34 -21.39 3.44
C LEU A 82 16.84 -22.84 3.48
N ARG A 83 16.32 -23.67 4.40
CA ARG A 83 16.66 -25.10 4.48
C ARG A 83 16.21 -25.88 3.24
N HIS A 84 15.03 -25.57 2.70
CA HIS A 84 14.56 -26.19 1.47
C HIS A 84 15.43 -25.79 0.27
N LEU A 85 15.87 -24.53 0.21
CA LEU A 85 16.83 -24.08 -0.80
C LEU A 85 18.17 -24.81 -0.67
N ASP A 86 18.72 -24.93 0.55
CA ASP A 86 19.98 -25.66 0.79
C ASP A 86 19.89 -27.14 0.39
N SER A 87 18.79 -27.79 0.75
CA SER A 87 18.57 -29.21 0.47
C SER A 87 18.43 -29.45 -1.04
N ALA A 88 17.71 -28.55 -1.74
CA ALA A 88 17.57 -28.62 -3.18
C ALA A 88 18.90 -28.38 -3.89
N MET A 89 19.71 -27.41 -3.44
CA MET A 89 21.06 -27.17 -3.96
C MET A 89 21.97 -28.40 -3.85
N GLY A 90 21.94 -29.09 -2.70
CA GLY A 90 22.76 -30.29 -2.47
C GLY A 90 22.39 -31.49 -3.36
N ALA A 91 21.20 -31.47 -3.96
CA ALA A 91 20.72 -32.51 -4.87
C ALA A 91 20.90 -32.14 -6.36
N LEU A 92 21.48 -30.97 -6.69
CA LEU A 92 21.69 -30.55 -8.07
C LEU A 92 22.96 -31.20 -8.65
N ASP A 93 22.80 -31.84 -9.81
CA ASP A 93 23.91 -32.43 -10.56
C ASP A 93 24.73 -31.39 -11.36
N ARG A 94 24.18 -30.18 -11.59
CA ARG A 94 24.80 -29.13 -12.42
C ARG A 94 25.08 -27.84 -11.65
N PRO A 95 26.31 -27.29 -11.73
CA PRO A 95 26.71 -26.09 -10.99
C PRO A 95 26.03 -24.80 -11.47
N GLU A 96 25.60 -24.75 -12.74
CA GLU A 96 24.90 -23.59 -13.33
C GLU A 96 23.55 -23.28 -12.65
N ASN A 97 22.88 -24.30 -12.10
CA ASN A 97 21.61 -24.11 -11.38
C ASN A 97 21.83 -23.61 -9.94
N VAL A 98 23.03 -23.77 -9.38
CA VAL A 98 23.33 -23.41 -7.98
C VAL A 98 23.28 -21.89 -7.76
N GLY A 99 23.67 -21.11 -8.78
CA GLY A 99 23.69 -19.65 -8.70
C GLY A 99 22.31 -19.03 -8.42
N ALA A 100 21.24 -19.59 -8.99
CA ALA A 100 19.87 -19.11 -8.79
C ALA A 100 19.43 -19.25 -7.32
N TYR A 101 19.73 -20.39 -6.68
CA TYR A 101 19.42 -20.66 -5.28
C TYR A 101 20.27 -19.80 -4.34
N GLN A 102 21.58 -19.69 -4.59
CA GLN A 102 22.48 -18.85 -3.79
C GLN A 102 22.06 -17.38 -3.82
N GLY A 103 21.69 -16.86 -5.01
CA GLY A 103 21.19 -15.50 -5.16
C GLY A 103 19.89 -15.27 -4.38
N LEU A 104 18.97 -16.24 -4.37
CA LEU A 104 17.75 -16.19 -3.56
C LEU A 104 18.04 -16.18 -2.06
N GLN A 105 18.94 -17.05 -1.59
CA GLN A 105 19.32 -17.10 -0.18
C GLN A 105 19.93 -15.77 0.28
N GLN A 106 20.85 -15.21 -0.50
CA GLN A 106 21.48 -13.92 -0.21
C GLN A 106 20.44 -12.79 -0.15
N ARG A 107 19.49 -12.75 -1.09
CA ARG A 107 18.40 -11.76 -1.09
C ARG A 107 17.50 -11.89 0.14
N LEU A 108 17.07 -13.10 0.48
CA LEU A 108 16.25 -13.35 1.68
C LEU A 108 16.98 -12.93 2.97
N GLN A 109 18.26 -13.29 3.10
CA GLN A 109 19.07 -12.92 4.25
C GLN A 109 19.28 -11.40 4.33
N ALA A 110 19.53 -10.74 3.21
CA ALA A 110 19.64 -9.28 3.15
C ALA A 110 18.36 -8.58 3.60
N LEU A 111 17.19 -9.05 3.15
CA LEU A 111 15.89 -8.52 3.57
C LEU A 111 15.61 -8.75 5.07
N GLN A 112 16.01 -9.90 5.62
CA GLN A 112 15.89 -10.16 7.06
C GLN A 112 16.81 -9.28 7.91
N ALA A 113 17.95 -8.85 7.36
CA ALA A 113 18.93 -8.01 8.05
C ALA A 113 18.61 -6.50 7.93
N ASP A 114 17.87 -6.09 6.91
CA ASP A 114 17.54 -4.69 6.68
C ASP A 114 16.40 -4.21 7.60
N ALA A 115 16.71 -3.26 8.48
CA ALA A 115 15.78 -2.69 9.45
C ALA A 115 14.53 -2.06 8.80
N ARG A 116 14.63 -1.57 7.56
CA ARG A 116 13.49 -0.98 6.83
C ARG A 116 12.42 -2.01 6.48
N TYR A 117 12.80 -3.28 6.44
CA TYR A 117 11.93 -4.41 6.13
C TYR A 117 11.48 -5.16 7.38
N ALA A 118 11.85 -4.69 8.58
CA ALA A 118 11.53 -5.35 9.85
C ALA A 118 10.02 -5.53 10.08
N PHE A 119 9.18 -4.65 9.53
CA PHE A 119 7.71 -4.79 9.61
C PHE A 119 7.16 -5.98 8.81
N VAL A 120 7.94 -6.53 7.86
CA VAL A 120 7.60 -7.71 7.04
C VAL A 120 8.40 -8.94 7.44
N PHE A 121 9.73 -8.80 7.53
CA PHE A 121 10.70 -9.88 7.75
C PHE A 121 11.29 -9.91 9.16
N GLY A 122 10.78 -9.08 10.08
CA GLY A 122 11.31 -8.92 11.43
C GLY A 122 11.47 -10.23 12.18
N GLN A 123 12.55 -10.31 12.96
CA GLN A 123 12.93 -11.50 13.73
C GLN A 123 12.09 -11.63 15.00
N ARG A 124 10.79 -11.93 14.87
CA ARG A 124 10.04 -12.44 16.02
C ARG A 124 10.52 -13.85 16.32
N LEU A 125 10.93 -14.07 17.58
CA LEU A 125 11.40 -15.37 18.09
C LEU A 125 10.43 -16.53 17.77
N THR A 126 9.14 -16.23 17.64
CA THR A 126 8.13 -17.19 17.21
C THR A 126 7.24 -16.60 16.12
N VAL A 127 7.17 -17.30 14.99
CA VAL A 127 6.15 -17.08 13.96
C VAL A 127 4.84 -17.71 14.45
N ARG A 128 3.77 -16.91 14.55
CA ARG A 128 2.44 -17.32 15.01
C ARG A 128 1.39 -16.92 13.97
N ASP A 129 0.25 -17.60 13.99
CA ASP A 129 -0.93 -17.16 13.25
C ASP A 129 -1.56 -15.98 13.99
N GLU A 130 -1.44 -14.80 13.40
CA GLU A 130 -1.98 -13.54 13.90
C GLU A 130 -2.91 -12.88 12.88
N LEU A 131 -3.38 -13.62 11.86
CA LEU A 131 -4.16 -13.04 10.77
C LEU A 131 -5.39 -12.29 11.30
N SER A 132 -6.15 -12.92 12.19
CA SER A 132 -7.32 -12.29 12.81
C SER A 132 -6.96 -11.01 13.57
N ALA A 133 -5.87 -11.00 14.34
CA ALA A 133 -5.44 -9.83 15.11
C ALA A 133 -5.01 -8.68 14.18
N ILE A 134 -4.29 -8.98 13.10
CA ILE A 134 -3.85 -8.00 12.11
C ILE A 134 -5.05 -7.39 11.40
N ILE A 135 -6.01 -8.21 10.93
CA ILE A 135 -7.23 -7.72 10.29
C ILE A 135 -8.06 -6.87 11.26
N SER A 136 -8.23 -7.33 12.52
CA SER A 136 -8.92 -6.57 13.56
C SER A 136 -8.26 -5.20 13.83
N GLN A 137 -6.93 -5.13 13.86
CA GLN A 137 -6.21 -3.88 14.04
C GLN A 137 -6.36 -2.95 12.83
N LEU A 138 -6.22 -3.47 11.61
CA LEU A 138 -6.30 -2.71 10.37
C LEU A 138 -7.72 -2.15 10.14
N LEU A 139 -8.75 -2.97 10.34
CA LEU A 139 -10.14 -2.63 10.08
C LEU A 139 -10.87 -2.05 11.29
N ARG A 140 -10.19 -1.93 12.44
CA ARG A 140 -10.75 -1.42 13.70
C ARG A 140 -11.99 -2.22 14.12
N ILE A 141 -11.80 -3.53 14.28
CA ILE A 141 -12.84 -4.47 14.72
C ILE A 141 -12.40 -5.12 16.04
N PRO A 142 -12.98 -4.76 17.19
CA PRO A 142 -14.01 -3.72 17.39
C PRO A 142 -13.45 -2.28 17.23
N VAL A 143 -14.35 -1.32 17.02
CA VAL A 143 -13.99 0.08 16.74
C VAL A 143 -13.36 0.76 17.96
N ASP A 144 -13.90 0.49 19.15
CA ASP A 144 -13.45 1.03 20.44
C ASP A 144 -13.20 2.55 20.43
N GLY A 145 -14.10 3.30 19.79
CA GLY A 145 -14.02 4.75 19.68
C GLY A 145 -12.96 5.30 18.71
N LYS A 146 -12.18 4.44 18.06
CA LYS A 146 -11.18 4.83 17.04
C LYS A 146 -11.51 4.18 15.68
N PRO A 147 -12.43 4.73 14.87
CA PRO A 147 -12.85 4.12 13.62
C PRO A 147 -11.84 4.21 12.48
N ILE A 148 -10.78 5.01 12.61
CA ILE A 148 -9.88 5.32 11.49
C ILE A 148 -8.51 4.67 11.73
N THR A 149 -8.02 3.91 10.76
CA THR A 149 -6.62 3.48 10.71
C THR A 149 -5.87 4.36 9.70
N ILE A 150 -4.79 4.98 10.14
CA ILE A 150 -3.90 5.81 9.32
C ILE A 150 -2.60 5.04 9.15
N LEU A 151 -2.31 4.62 7.92
CA LEU A 151 -1.06 3.94 7.60
C LEU A 151 -0.02 4.98 7.19
N ASP A 152 0.94 5.24 8.07
CA ASP A 152 2.10 6.06 7.75
C ASP A 152 3.15 5.21 7.03
N VAL A 153 3.17 5.35 5.71
CA VAL A 153 4.06 4.64 4.80
C VAL A 153 5.36 5.39 4.50
N SER A 154 5.62 6.54 5.14
CA SER A 154 6.78 7.39 4.86
C SER A 154 8.15 6.72 5.12
N GLY A 155 8.18 5.72 6.01
CA GLY A 155 9.34 4.90 6.32
C GLY A 155 9.51 3.65 5.44
N ILE A 156 8.55 3.35 4.56
CA ILE A 156 8.60 2.17 3.69
C ILE A 156 9.43 2.49 2.44
N PRO A 157 10.38 1.61 2.04
CA PRO A 157 11.10 1.77 0.78
C PRO A 157 10.14 1.83 -0.42
N SER A 158 10.44 2.69 -1.40
CA SER A 158 9.56 2.91 -2.56
C SER A 158 9.33 1.65 -3.38
N GLU A 159 10.30 0.73 -3.41
CA GLU A 159 10.20 -0.54 -4.13
C GLU A 159 9.13 -1.46 -3.53
N VAL A 160 8.85 -1.32 -2.23
CA VAL A 160 7.96 -2.22 -1.47
C VAL A 160 6.58 -1.61 -1.25
N LEU A 161 6.50 -0.28 -1.33
CA LEU A 161 5.28 0.47 -1.05
C LEU A 161 4.08 -0.06 -1.85
N ASN A 162 4.25 -0.31 -3.14
CA ASN A 162 3.18 -0.83 -3.99
C ASN A 162 2.76 -2.25 -3.58
N VAL A 163 3.71 -3.09 -3.14
CA VAL A 163 3.43 -4.44 -2.64
C VAL A 163 2.59 -4.35 -1.36
N VAL A 164 2.95 -3.45 -0.44
CA VAL A 164 2.18 -3.23 0.80
C VAL A 164 0.75 -2.78 0.48
N VAL A 165 0.57 -1.85 -0.45
CA VAL A 165 -0.77 -1.42 -0.90
C VAL A 165 -1.55 -2.58 -1.51
N SER A 166 -0.91 -3.43 -2.33
CA SER A 166 -1.51 -4.66 -2.86
C SER A 166 -2.02 -5.57 -1.75
N VAL A 167 -1.16 -5.89 -0.78
CA VAL A 167 -1.48 -6.77 0.35
C VAL A 167 -2.65 -6.21 1.15
N LEU A 168 -2.62 -4.93 1.50
CA LEU A 168 -3.69 -4.29 2.29
C LEU A 168 -5.03 -4.28 1.57
N CYS A 169 -5.03 -3.93 0.28
CA CYS A 169 -6.25 -3.94 -0.54
C CYS A 169 -6.81 -5.35 -0.68
N ARG A 170 -5.95 -6.32 -0.98
CA ARG A 170 -6.32 -7.73 -1.13
C ARG A 170 -6.87 -8.30 0.16
N LEU A 171 -6.17 -8.14 1.28
CA LEU A 171 -6.61 -8.64 2.59
C LEU A 171 -7.94 -8.02 3.02
N THR A 172 -8.14 -6.73 2.79
CA THR A 172 -9.41 -6.06 3.09
C THR A 172 -10.55 -6.62 2.25
N PHE A 173 -10.33 -6.80 0.94
CA PHE A 173 -11.34 -7.37 0.05
C PHE A 173 -11.63 -8.84 0.37
N ASP A 174 -10.60 -9.65 0.61
CA ASP A 174 -10.74 -11.07 0.95
C ASP A 174 -11.50 -11.20 2.28
N PHE A 175 -11.17 -10.42 3.31
CA PHE A 175 -11.95 -10.39 4.56
C PHE A 175 -13.43 -10.10 4.30
N ALA A 176 -13.73 -9.07 3.50
CA ALA A 176 -15.11 -8.71 3.17
C ALA A 176 -15.84 -9.80 2.37
N LEU A 177 -15.13 -10.51 1.49
CA LEU A 177 -15.67 -11.61 0.69
C LEU A 177 -16.04 -12.83 1.56
N TRP A 178 -15.23 -13.12 2.58
CA TRP A 178 -15.41 -14.29 3.47
C TRP A 178 -16.23 -13.98 4.74
N SER A 179 -16.52 -12.71 5.00
CA SER A 179 -17.32 -12.30 6.17
C SER A 179 -18.80 -12.67 5.99
N GLU A 180 -19.42 -13.23 7.05
CA GLU A 180 -20.85 -13.56 7.07
C GLU A 180 -21.74 -12.31 6.98
N HIS A 181 -21.24 -11.18 7.49
CA HIS A 181 -21.93 -9.90 7.50
C HIS A 181 -21.05 -8.83 6.83
N PRO A 182 -21.63 -7.99 5.95
CA PRO A 182 -20.88 -6.88 5.36
C PRO A 182 -20.37 -5.96 6.47
N VAL A 183 -19.06 -5.73 6.50
CA VAL A 183 -18.43 -4.72 7.34
C VAL A 183 -18.06 -3.56 6.43
N PRO A 184 -18.76 -2.42 6.48
CA PRO A 184 -18.46 -1.28 5.63
C PRO A 184 -17.06 -0.75 5.90
N VAL A 185 -16.19 -0.79 4.88
CA VAL A 185 -14.83 -0.27 4.96
C VAL A 185 -14.57 0.62 3.75
N THR A 186 -13.99 1.80 3.99
CA THR A 186 -13.51 2.68 2.92
C THR A 186 -12.00 2.73 2.96
N ILE A 187 -11.36 2.30 1.87
CA ILE A 187 -9.92 2.46 1.67
C ILE A 187 -9.69 3.81 1.01
N VAL A 188 -8.89 4.67 1.65
CA VAL A 188 -8.49 5.97 1.08
C VAL A 188 -7.05 5.88 0.60
N CYS A 189 -6.83 6.02 -0.70
CA CYS A 189 -5.52 5.97 -1.34
C CYS A 189 -5.06 7.37 -1.74
N GLU A 190 -4.16 7.95 -0.93
CA GLU A 190 -3.45 9.18 -1.28
C GLU A 190 -2.39 8.90 -2.36
N GLU A 191 -2.16 9.85 -3.26
CA GLU A 191 -1.19 9.72 -4.36
C GLU A 191 -1.46 8.48 -5.25
N ALA A 192 -2.73 8.15 -5.49
CA ALA A 192 -3.10 6.86 -6.10
C ALA A 192 -2.48 6.59 -7.48
N HIS A 193 -2.07 7.63 -8.20
CA HIS A 193 -1.34 7.49 -9.47
C HIS A 193 0.00 6.73 -9.30
N ARG A 194 0.57 6.68 -8.08
CA ARG A 194 1.74 5.86 -7.76
C ARG A 194 1.45 4.36 -7.72
N TYR A 195 0.24 3.99 -7.31
CA TYR A 195 -0.16 2.59 -7.08
C TYR A 195 -0.89 1.99 -8.30
N ALA A 196 -1.64 2.82 -9.02
CA ALA A 196 -2.39 2.43 -10.21
C ALA A 196 -2.08 3.36 -11.38
N PRO A 197 -0.83 3.38 -11.88
CA PRO A 197 -0.45 4.23 -12.99
C PRO A 197 -1.15 3.82 -14.30
N ARG A 198 -1.30 4.79 -15.19
CA ARG A 198 -1.78 4.60 -16.56
C ARG A 198 -0.84 3.70 -17.36
N ASP A 199 0.47 3.97 -17.27
CA ASP A 199 1.51 3.16 -17.91
C ASP A 199 1.64 1.80 -17.20
N THR A 200 1.47 0.72 -17.97
CA THR A 200 1.59 -0.66 -17.48
C THR A 200 3.02 -1.09 -17.20
N GLY A 201 4.02 -0.37 -17.71
CA GLY A 201 5.43 -0.59 -17.40
C GLY A 201 5.88 0.06 -16.09
N LEU A 202 5.04 0.92 -15.49
CA LEU A 202 5.31 1.57 -14.22
C LEU A 202 4.48 0.95 -13.09
N GLY A 203 5.04 0.97 -11.87
CA GLY A 203 4.36 0.49 -10.68
C GLY A 203 4.34 -1.04 -10.53
N PHE A 204 3.38 -1.55 -9.76
CA PHE A 204 3.21 -2.98 -9.49
C PHE A 204 1.81 -3.43 -9.90
N GLU A 205 1.72 -4.24 -10.96
CA GLU A 205 0.44 -4.63 -11.56
C GLU A 205 -0.56 -5.26 -10.57
N PRO A 206 -0.15 -6.14 -9.62
CA PRO A 206 -1.06 -6.64 -8.58
C PRO A 206 -1.71 -5.55 -7.72
N ALA A 207 -0.99 -4.45 -7.40
CA ALA A 207 -1.58 -3.33 -6.67
C ALA A 207 -2.69 -2.64 -7.47
N LYS A 208 -2.42 -2.36 -8.75
CA LYS A 208 -3.41 -1.81 -9.69
C LYS A 208 -4.62 -2.73 -9.85
N ARG A 209 -4.40 -4.04 -9.98
CA ARG A 209 -5.48 -5.04 -10.04
C ARG A 209 -6.31 -5.07 -8.76
N ALA A 210 -5.68 -5.03 -7.59
CA ALA A 210 -6.38 -5.02 -6.30
C ALA A 210 -7.28 -3.78 -6.16
N LEU A 211 -6.76 -2.58 -6.47
CA LEU A 211 -7.52 -1.33 -6.48
C LEU A 211 -8.67 -1.38 -7.50
N SER A 212 -8.42 -1.85 -8.71
CA SER A 212 -9.44 -1.95 -9.76
C SER A 212 -10.53 -2.96 -9.40
N ARG A 213 -10.19 -4.06 -8.72
CA ARG A 213 -11.15 -5.05 -8.22
C ARG A 213 -12.06 -4.44 -7.15
N ILE A 214 -11.50 -3.69 -6.21
CA ILE A 214 -12.31 -2.98 -5.19
C ILE A 214 -13.24 -1.97 -5.86
N ALA A 215 -12.75 -1.19 -6.82
CA ALA A 215 -13.57 -0.19 -7.51
C ALA A 215 -14.78 -0.83 -8.25
N LYS A 216 -14.56 -1.98 -8.91
CA LYS A 216 -15.59 -2.68 -9.69
C LYS A 216 -16.55 -3.52 -8.85
N GLU A 217 -16.03 -4.24 -7.86
CA GLU A 217 -16.78 -5.28 -7.15
C GLU A 217 -17.01 -4.97 -5.67
N GLY A 218 -16.25 -4.03 -5.08
CA GLY A 218 -16.23 -3.77 -3.65
C GLY A 218 -17.60 -3.41 -3.07
N ARG A 219 -18.43 -2.67 -3.83
CA ARG A 219 -19.80 -2.30 -3.42
C ARG A 219 -20.65 -3.50 -3.02
N LYS A 220 -20.47 -4.67 -3.67
CA LYS A 220 -21.21 -5.90 -3.36
C LYS A 220 -20.86 -6.45 -1.96
N TYR A 221 -19.64 -6.19 -1.49
CA TYR A 221 -19.09 -6.75 -0.25
C TYR A 221 -18.91 -5.69 0.86
N GLY A 222 -19.40 -4.46 0.65
CA GLY A 222 -19.26 -3.37 1.63
C GLY A 222 -17.88 -2.71 1.65
N VAL A 223 -17.05 -2.90 0.62
CA VAL A 223 -15.75 -2.22 0.51
C VAL A 223 -15.86 -1.10 -0.51
N SER A 224 -15.53 0.13 -0.13
CA SER A 224 -15.42 1.26 -1.06
C SER A 224 -13.99 1.77 -1.18
N LEU A 225 -13.71 2.42 -2.30
CA LEU A 225 -12.40 3.01 -2.59
C LEU A 225 -12.58 4.53 -2.77
N CYS A 226 -11.73 5.30 -2.09
CA CYS A 226 -11.56 6.73 -2.31
C CYS A 226 -10.15 6.96 -2.84
N VAL A 227 -10.07 7.48 -4.07
CA VAL A 227 -8.80 7.81 -4.73
C VAL A 227 -8.56 9.30 -4.60
N VAL A 228 -7.38 9.67 -4.09
CA VAL A 228 -6.91 11.05 -4.03
C VAL A 228 -5.64 11.17 -4.87
N THR A 229 -5.63 12.07 -5.85
CA THR A 229 -4.48 12.29 -6.74
C THR A 229 -4.46 13.73 -7.25
N GLN A 230 -3.26 14.28 -7.39
CA GLN A 230 -2.98 15.56 -8.05
C GLN A 230 -2.65 15.41 -9.55
N ARG A 231 -2.52 14.18 -10.05
CA ARG A 231 -2.24 13.84 -11.45
C ARG A 231 -3.27 12.83 -11.98
N PRO A 232 -4.50 13.25 -12.27
CA PRO A 232 -5.50 12.34 -12.83
C PRO A 232 -5.06 11.77 -14.19
N SER A 233 -4.23 12.46 -14.98
CA SER A 233 -3.69 11.94 -16.24
C SER A 233 -2.82 10.70 -16.11
N ASP A 234 -2.14 10.58 -14.97
CA ASP A 234 -1.21 9.50 -14.67
C ASP A 234 -1.94 8.30 -14.04
N LEU A 235 -3.22 8.45 -13.70
CA LEU A 235 -4.04 7.38 -13.10
C LEU A 235 -4.58 6.44 -14.18
N ALA A 236 -4.68 5.15 -13.85
CA ALA A 236 -5.32 4.17 -14.72
C ALA A 236 -6.76 4.60 -15.11
N PRO A 237 -7.07 4.73 -16.42
CA PRO A 237 -8.39 5.20 -16.86
C PRO A 237 -9.53 4.33 -16.34
N GLY A 238 -9.32 3.01 -16.30
CA GLY A 238 -10.28 2.05 -15.77
C GLY A 238 -10.47 2.08 -14.26
N LEU A 239 -9.64 2.81 -13.50
CA LEU A 239 -9.89 3.07 -12.08
C LEU A 239 -10.70 4.36 -11.93
N LEU A 240 -10.36 5.40 -12.70
CA LEU A 240 -11.06 6.68 -12.71
C LEU A 240 -12.51 6.54 -13.18
N SER A 241 -12.77 5.72 -14.20
CA SER A 241 -14.12 5.51 -14.74
C SER A 241 -15.07 4.80 -13.76
N GLU A 242 -14.53 4.12 -12.75
CA GLU A 242 -15.31 3.42 -11.72
C GLU A 242 -15.58 4.33 -10.50
N CYS A 243 -15.05 5.56 -10.51
CA CYS A 243 -15.34 6.55 -9.47
C CYS A 243 -16.72 7.17 -9.69
N ASN A 244 -17.73 6.62 -9.03
CA ASN A 244 -19.12 7.11 -9.12
C ASN A 244 -19.32 8.54 -8.59
N THR A 245 -18.40 9.05 -7.78
CA THR A 245 -18.45 10.41 -7.22
C THR A 245 -17.08 11.04 -7.33
N ILE A 246 -17.02 12.24 -7.92
CA ILE A 246 -15.79 12.98 -8.14
C ILE A 246 -15.91 14.35 -7.46
N PHE A 247 -14.90 14.67 -6.65
CA PHE A 247 -14.66 16.01 -6.14
C PHE A 247 -13.45 16.58 -6.89
N ALA A 248 -13.71 17.43 -7.88
CA ALA A 248 -12.66 18.05 -8.69
C ALA A 248 -12.28 19.40 -8.07
N LEU A 249 -11.07 19.46 -7.48
CA LEU A 249 -10.49 20.68 -6.92
C LEU A 249 -9.83 21.53 -8.03
N ARG A 250 -9.30 22.70 -7.64
CA ARG A 250 -8.58 23.60 -8.55
C ARG A 250 -7.53 22.86 -9.37
N MET A 251 -7.63 23.02 -10.70
CA MET A 251 -6.75 22.35 -11.65
C MET A 251 -6.53 23.25 -12.87
N THR A 252 -5.27 23.42 -13.26
CA THR A 252 -4.88 24.32 -14.36
C THR A 252 -4.37 23.59 -15.59
N ASN A 253 -3.91 22.35 -15.44
CA ASN A 253 -3.44 21.52 -16.56
C ASN A 253 -4.65 21.16 -17.45
N HIS A 254 -4.50 21.35 -18.76
CA HIS A 254 -5.56 21.08 -19.73
C HIS A 254 -5.82 19.57 -19.88
N ASP A 255 -4.78 18.74 -19.93
CA ASP A 255 -4.93 17.29 -20.12
C ASP A 255 -5.66 16.65 -18.92
N ASP A 256 -5.31 17.08 -17.71
CA ASP A 256 -6.00 16.64 -16.49
C ASP A 256 -7.48 17.08 -16.48
N GLN A 257 -7.79 18.28 -16.98
CA GLN A 257 -9.16 18.79 -17.07
C GLN A 257 -10.00 17.97 -18.06
N GLU A 258 -9.45 17.63 -19.22
CA GLU A 258 -10.15 16.79 -20.20
C GLU A 258 -10.41 15.38 -19.64
N ILE A 259 -9.45 14.81 -18.91
CA ILE A 259 -9.60 13.49 -18.30
C ILE A 259 -10.68 13.48 -17.23
N ILE A 260 -10.72 14.50 -16.37
CA ILE A 260 -11.81 14.63 -15.38
C ILE A 260 -13.14 14.92 -16.06
N ARG A 261 -13.17 15.73 -17.13
CA ARG A 261 -14.39 15.99 -17.90
C ARG A 261 -14.96 14.70 -18.49
N GLY A 262 -14.10 13.83 -19.04
CA GLY A 262 -14.51 12.53 -19.56
C GLY A 262 -14.97 11.52 -18.50
N ALA A 263 -14.65 11.75 -17.22
CA ALA A 263 -15.03 10.86 -16.11
C ALA A 263 -16.32 11.29 -15.39
N VAL A 264 -16.89 12.46 -15.70
CA VAL A 264 -18.11 12.96 -15.09
C VAL A 264 -19.28 12.96 -16.08
N PRO A 265 -20.54 12.97 -15.62
CA PRO A 265 -21.70 13.09 -16.50
C PRO A 265 -21.68 14.41 -17.30
N GLU A 266 -22.17 14.39 -18.54
CA GLU A 266 -22.17 15.55 -19.46
C GLU A 266 -22.81 16.81 -18.86
N ALA A 267 -23.84 16.64 -18.03
CA ALA A 267 -24.49 17.73 -17.30
C ALA A 267 -23.52 18.56 -16.43
N SER A 268 -22.37 17.98 -16.05
CA SER A 268 -21.34 18.61 -15.23
C SER A 268 -20.30 19.38 -16.05
N HIS A 269 -20.23 19.19 -17.38
CA HIS A 269 -19.17 19.74 -18.23
C HIS A 269 -19.09 21.27 -18.16
N GLY A 270 -20.24 21.94 -18.08
CA GLY A 270 -20.29 23.40 -17.94
C GLY A 270 -19.65 23.91 -16.65
N LEU A 271 -19.82 23.18 -15.54
CA LEU A 271 -19.16 23.51 -14.28
C LEU A 271 -17.65 23.26 -14.36
N MET A 272 -17.20 22.20 -15.04
CA MET A 272 -15.78 21.85 -15.14
C MET A 272 -14.93 22.96 -15.79
N ASN A 273 -15.53 23.86 -16.58
CA ASN A 273 -14.82 25.01 -17.14
C ASN A 273 -14.35 26.02 -16.07
N PHE A 274 -14.88 25.95 -14.85
CA PHE A 274 -14.47 26.80 -13.73
C PHE A 274 -13.34 26.21 -12.88
N LEU A 275 -12.88 24.98 -13.16
CA LEU A 275 -11.80 24.32 -12.40
C LEU A 275 -10.55 25.20 -12.22
N PRO A 276 -10.05 25.93 -13.24
CA PRO A 276 -8.88 26.78 -13.08
C PRO A 276 -9.09 27.98 -12.14
N ALA A 277 -10.34 28.41 -11.97
CA ALA A 277 -10.72 29.61 -11.22
C ALA A 277 -11.12 29.33 -9.75
N LEU A 278 -11.24 28.05 -9.37
CA LEU A 278 -11.57 27.65 -8.00
C LEU A 278 -10.52 28.16 -7.00
N ARG A 279 -10.96 28.45 -5.77
CA ARG A 279 -10.06 28.79 -4.66
C ARG A 279 -9.63 27.54 -3.89
N ASN A 280 -8.61 27.67 -3.05
CA ASN A 280 -8.27 26.61 -2.10
C ASN A 280 -9.48 26.32 -1.20
N GLY A 281 -9.82 25.04 -1.04
CA GLY A 281 -11.01 24.61 -0.32
C GLY A 281 -12.29 24.56 -1.17
N GLU A 282 -12.28 25.05 -2.42
CA GLU A 282 -13.41 24.88 -3.33
C GLU A 282 -13.23 23.64 -4.22
N ALA A 283 -14.33 22.95 -4.51
CA ALA A 283 -14.38 21.85 -5.45
C ALA A 283 -15.69 21.84 -6.24
N ILE A 284 -15.68 21.19 -7.41
CA ILE A 284 -16.89 20.79 -8.10
C ILE A 284 -17.16 19.33 -7.76
N ALA A 285 -18.32 19.07 -7.16
CA ALA A 285 -18.80 17.73 -6.85
C ALA A 285 -19.75 17.26 -7.95
N ALA A 286 -19.53 16.06 -8.47
CA ALA A 286 -20.36 15.44 -9.51
C ALA A 286 -20.44 13.91 -9.32
N GLY A 287 -21.50 13.29 -9.85
CA GLY A 287 -21.74 11.85 -9.77
C GLY A 287 -22.83 11.45 -8.77
N GLU A 288 -22.90 10.16 -8.43
CA GLU A 288 -23.99 9.56 -7.65
C GLU A 288 -24.07 10.06 -6.19
N GLY A 289 -22.96 10.54 -5.64
CA GLY A 289 -22.88 11.04 -4.25
C GLY A 289 -23.50 12.42 -4.05
N VAL A 290 -23.97 13.07 -5.10
CA VAL A 290 -24.63 14.39 -5.06
C VAL A 290 -25.91 14.40 -5.90
N SER A 291 -26.94 15.11 -5.45
CA SER A 291 -28.23 15.17 -6.17
C SER A 291 -28.15 15.89 -7.51
N MET A 292 -27.22 16.83 -7.63
CA MET A 292 -26.90 17.52 -8.87
C MET A 292 -25.45 18.03 -8.80
N PRO A 293 -24.77 18.18 -9.95
CA PRO A 293 -23.44 18.78 -9.99
C PRO A 293 -23.45 20.17 -9.35
N MET A 294 -22.54 20.41 -8.40
CA MET A 294 -22.52 21.66 -7.64
C MET A 294 -21.11 22.06 -7.26
N ARG A 295 -20.89 23.36 -7.06
CA ARG A 295 -19.68 23.87 -6.43
C ARG A 295 -19.85 23.80 -4.92
N VAL A 296 -18.91 23.16 -4.25
CA VAL A 296 -18.84 23.03 -2.79
C VAL A 296 -17.63 23.77 -2.25
N CYS A 297 -17.73 24.22 -1.00
CA CYS A 297 -16.63 24.79 -0.24
C CYS A 297 -16.43 23.92 1.01
N PHE A 298 -15.23 23.40 1.20
CA PHE A 298 -14.86 22.62 2.37
C PHE A 298 -14.48 23.54 3.52
N ASP A 299 -14.92 23.19 4.73
CA ASP A 299 -14.46 23.86 5.94
C ASP A 299 -12.96 23.62 6.12
N MET A 300 -12.22 24.69 6.38
CA MET A 300 -10.80 24.60 6.68
C MET A 300 -10.62 24.03 8.08
N LEU A 301 -9.77 23.01 8.21
CA LEU A 301 -9.42 22.46 9.52
C LEU A 301 -8.75 23.55 10.39
N PRO A 302 -9.01 23.53 11.71
CA PRO A 302 -8.23 24.29 12.69
C PRO A 302 -6.73 24.04 12.54
N ASP A 303 -5.90 25.04 12.84
CA ASP A 303 -4.45 24.97 12.61
C ASP A 303 -3.78 23.78 13.33
N ASP A 304 -4.25 23.44 14.54
CA ASP A 304 -3.79 22.31 15.35
C ASP A 304 -4.20 20.94 14.78
N ARG A 305 -5.18 20.90 13.89
CA ARG A 305 -5.69 19.68 13.24
C ARG A 305 -5.26 19.53 11.79
N ARG A 306 -4.60 20.53 11.22
CA ARG A 306 -4.10 20.41 9.84
C ARG A 306 -3.03 19.30 9.80
N PRO A 307 -3.05 18.43 8.78
CA PRO A 307 -1.94 17.52 8.57
C PRO A 307 -0.66 18.34 8.41
N ARG A 308 0.46 17.85 8.95
CA ARG A 308 1.74 18.52 8.80
C ARG A 308 2.07 18.65 7.31
N SER A 309 1.93 19.87 6.79
CA SER A 309 2.32 20.21 5.44
C SER A 309 3.83 20.05 5.34
N ALA A 310 4.30 19.12 4.50
CA ALA A 310 5.72 18.98 4.16
C ALA A 310 6.28 20.20 3.41
N THR A 311 5.43 21.18 3.06
CA THR A 311 5.84 22.43 2.43
C THR A 311 6.53 23.30 3.49
N ALA A 312 7.85 23.15 3.59
CA ALA A 312 8.67 24.14 4.26
C ALA A 312 8.44 25.49 3.57
N SER A 313 8.20 26.54 4.36
CA SER A 313 8.16 27.91 3.83
C SER A 313 9.59 28.29 3.45
N PHE A 314 9.94 28.07 2.17
CA PHE A 314 11.28 28.33 1.65
C PHE A 314 11.72 29.76 1.92
N THR A 315 10.81 30.74 1.82
CA THR A 315 11.10 32.15 2.07
C THR A 315 11.51 32.43 3.52
N SER A 316 10.82 31.85 4.51
CA SER A 316 11.24 31.98 5.91
C SER A 316 12.50 31.17 6.20
N SER A 317 12.62 29.95 5.68
CA SER A 317 13.81 29.11 5.89
C SER A 317 15.07 29.68 5.24
N TRP A 318 14.97 30.41 4.11
CA TRP A 318 16.10 31.11 3.51
C TRP A 318 16.50 32.38 4.27
N SER A 319 15.60 32.95 5.06
CA SER A 319 15.91 34.12 5.89
C SER A 319 16.62 33.77 7.20
N GLU A 320 16.68 32.48 7.54
CA GLU A 320 17.36 31.96 8.72
C GLU A 320 18.72 31.36 8.34
N GLU A 321 19.77 31.65 9.10
CA GLU A 321 21.07 31.03 8.90
C GLU A 321 21.03 29.56 9.36
N PRO A 322 21.46 28.58 8.54
CA PRO A 322 21.44 27.18 8.93
C PRO A 322 22.27 26.95 10.20
N GLN A 323 21.76 26.14 11.13
CA GLN A 323 22.51 25.84 12.35
C GLN A 323 23.79 25.06 11.99
N GLY A 324 24.94 25.46 12.55
CA GLY A 324 26.23 24.86 12.23
C GLY A 324 26.36 23.35 12.46
N THR A 325 25.45 22.74 13.23
CA THR A 325 25.41 21.28 13.48
C THR A 325 24.32 20.54 12.70
N GLN A 326 23.58 21.25 11.83
CA GLN A 326 22.45 20.69 11.10
C GLN A 326 22.88 19.65 10.07
N VAL A 327 24.03 19.88 9.43
CA VAL A 327 24.61 18.98 8.44
C VAL A 327 25.07 17.69 9.11
N GLU A 328 25.80 17.76 10.22
CA GLU A 328 26.28 16.59 10.97
C GLU A 328 25.10 15.74 11.44
N ARG A 329 24.05 16.36 12.00
CA ARG A 329 22.82 15.67 12.40
C ARG A 329 22.08 15.05 11.24
N ALA A 330 22.08 15.68 10.06
CA ALA A 330 21.45 15.13 8.86
C ALA A 330 22.27 13.95 8.30
N VAL A 331 23.60 14.06 8.25
CA VAL A 331 24.52 13.02 7.81
C VAL A 331 24.46 11.81 8.75
N GLU A 332 24.41 12.03 10.06
CA GLU A 332 24.26 10.94 11.03
C GLU A 332 22.94 10.18 10.84
N ARG A 333 21.84 10.90 10.63
CA ARG A 333 20.54 10.30 10.33
C ARG A 333 20.53 9.55 9.01
N TRP A 334 21.14 10.12 7.96
CA TRP A 334 21.30 9.46 6.67
C TRP A 334 22.08 8.15 6.82
N ARG A 335 23.21 8.17 7.54
CA ARG A 335 24.00 6.95 7.82
C ARG A 335 23.21 5.88 8.58
N ARG A 336 22.31 6.29 9.47
CA ARG A 336 21.44 5.38 10.25
C ARG A 336 20.18 4.93 9.48
N GLY A 337 19.89 5.51 8.31
CA GLY A 337 18.67 5.22 7.54
C GLY A 337 17.37 5.69 8.19
N VAL A 338 17.43 6.59 9.18
CA VAL A 338 16.26 7.07 9.92
C VAL A 338 15.85 8.44 9.39
N ARG A 339 14.65 8.54 8.81
CA ARG A 339 14.02 9.83 8.47
C ARG A 339 13.37 10.43 9.71
N ASN A 340 13.23 11.76 9.74
CA ASN A 340 12.34 12.38 10.74
C ASN A 340 10.93 11.81 10.55
N ALA A 341 10.27 11.45 11.66
CA ALA A 341 8.82 11.37 11.67
C ALA A 341 8.31 12.76 11.31
N ALA A 342 7.72 12.89 10.11
CA ALA A 342 7.24 14.17 9.57
C ALA A 342 6.11 14.71 10.44
#